data_AF-A0A915MNN1-F1
#
_entry.id   AF-A0A915MNN1-F1
#
_cell.length_a   1.000
_cell.length_b   1.000
_cell.length_c   1.000
_cell.angle_alpha   90.00
_cell.angle_beta   90.00
_cell.angle_gamma   90.00
#
_symmetry.space_group_name_H-M   'P 1'
#
loop_
_entity.id
_entity.type
_entity.pdbx_description
1 polymer ?
#
loop_
_entity_poly.entity_id
_entity_poly.type
_entity_poly.pdbx_seq_one_letter_code
_entity_poly.pdbx_strand_id
1 'polypeptide(L)'
;DPFDVVDFVERLAWRMTTGMETVDAAFLKNKFEEEIGSLQLLSDQFQNKLTTLEQQQQRDKTNFLDSLQRLYDKNSEGLERLKQLDLIMQTVSAKVVHLGDQLESVHEPRARAFDALQMMRHFDEFLAEQPLHSAVFTDPDRLLESAEIITKLSSIAQELDKNKFQTVQMRISHKYDEIEQLLIEEFIRSHDRKRMREIAVILSEFK
;
A
#
# COMPACT_ATOMS: atom_id res chain seq x y z
N ASP A 1 -33.49 23.32 -50.20
CA ASP A 1 -34.18 23.05 -51.47
C ASP A 1 -33.23 22.44 -52.49
N PRO A 2 -33.70 21.49 -53.31
CA PRO A 2 -32.93 20.97 -54.42
C PRO A 2 -32.61 22.09 -55.42
N PHE A 3 -31.45 22.00 -56.06
CA PHE A 3 -31.04 22.97 -57.07
C PHE A 3 -31.96 22.88 -58.30
N ASP A 4 -32.70 23.96 -58.59
CA ASP A 4 -33.55 24.06 -59.78
C ASP A 4 -32.75 24.70 -60.92
N VAL A 5 -32.40 23.88 -61.91
CA VAL A 5 -31.63 24.27 -63.08
C VAL A 5 -32.38 25.29 -63.94
N VAL A 6 -33.71 25.18 -64.02
CA VAL A 6 -34.53 26.03 -64.89
C VAL A 6 -34.62 27.44 -64.31
N ASP A 7 -34.94 27.55 -63.02
CA ASP A 7 -34.99 28.83 -62.31
C ASP A 7 -33.62 29.52 -62.26
N PHE A 8 -32.52 28.76 -62.13
CA PHE A 8 -31.18 29.33 -62.20
C PHE A 8 -30.87 29.93 -63.58
N VAL A 9 -31.14 29.18 -64.66
CA VAL A 9 -30.91 29.64 -66.04
C VAL A 9 -31.79 30.85 -66.37
N GLU A 10 -33.04 30.86 -65.92
CA GLU A 10 -33.99 31.97 -66.13
C GLU A 10 -33.55 33.23 -65.39
N ARG A 11 -33.13 33.13 -64.12
CA ARG A 11 -32.57 34.26 -63.36
C ARG A 11 -31.27 34.77 -63.95
N LEU A 12 -30.44 33.86 -64.49
CA LEU A 12 -29.18 34.21 -65.14
C LEU A 12 -29.44 34.99 -66.43
N ALA A 13 -30.31 34.49 -67.30
CA ALA A 13 -30.72 35.17 -68.52
C ALA A 13 -31.37 36.54 -68.24
N TRP A 14 -32.19 36.64 -67.19
CA TRP A 14 -32.83 37.88 -66.78
C TRP A 14 -31.83 38.91 -66.25
N ARG A 15 -30.85 38.49 -65.43
CA ARG A 15 -29.74 39.37 -64.99
C ARG A 15 -28.89 39.87 -66.15
N MET A 16 -28.65 39.02 -67.15
CA MET A 16 -27.76 39.34 -68.27
C MET A 16 -28.39 40.26 -69.31
N THR A 17 -29.71 40.23 -69.47
CA THR A 17 -30.44 41.07 -70.42
C THR A 17 -30.87 42.42 -69.83
N THR A 18 -30.79 42.61 -68.50
CA THR A 18 -31.18 43.84 -67.79
C THR A 18 -32.55 44.42 -68.21
N GLY A 19 -33.46 43.58 -68.70
CA GLY A 19 -34.78 43.99 -69.18
C GLY A 19 -34.81 44.71 -70.54
N MET A 20 -33.76 44.62 -71.37
CA MET A 20 -33.77 45.19 -72.74
C MET A 20 -34.61 44.34 -73.70
N GLU A 21 -35.45 44.98 -74.53
CA GLU A 21 -36.37 44.31 -75.47
C GLU A 21 -35.67 43.67 -76.68
N THR A 22 -34.42 44.03 -76.98
CA THR A 22 -33.63 43.45 -78.07
C THR A 22 -32.50 42.58 -77.51
N VAL A 23 -32.67 41.27 -77.62
CA VAL A 23 -31.69 40.28 -77.14
C VAL A 23 -30.57 40.13 -78.17
N ASP A 24 -29.35 40.50 -77.80
CA ASP A 24 -28.14 40.13 -78.55
C ASP A 24 -27.78 38.67 -78.23
N ALA A 25 -28.13 37.78 -79.16
CA ALA A 25 -27.90 36.35 -79.03
C ALA A 25 -26.41 35.99 -78.90
N ALA A 26 -25.50 36.78 -79.51
CA ALA A 26 -24.07 36.54 -79.41
C ALA A 26 -23.54 36.92 -78.03
N PHE A 27 -24.00 38.04 -77.47
CA PHE A 27 -23.67 38.47 -76.11
C PHE A 27 -24.16 37.46 -75.06
N LEU A 28 -25.42 37.02 -75.15
CA LEU A 28 -26.00 36.07 -74.21
C LEU A 28 -25.29 34.71 -74.28
N LYS A 29 -24.98 34.23 -75.49
CA LYS A 29 -24.19 33.01 -75.69
C LYS A 29 -22.82 33.10 -75.00
N ASN A 30 -22.06 34.16 -75.24
CA ASN A 30 -20.73 34.33 -74.64
C ASN A 30 -20.80 34.34 -73.11
N LYS A 31 -21.84 34.96 -72.54
CA LYS A 31 -22.05 34.99 -71.09
C LYS A 31 -22.46 33.64 -70.50
N PHE A 32 -23.28 32.86 -71.20
CA PHE A 32 -23.54 31.48 -70.81
C PHE A 32 -22.28 30.62 -70.87
N GLU A 33 -21.43 30.78 -71.90
CA GLU A 33 -20.15 30.08 -72.00
C GLU A 33 -19.20 30.43 -70.84
N GLU A 34 -19.14 31.70 -70.44
CA GLU A 34 -18.38 32.16 -69.26
C GLU A 34 -18.89 31.54 -67.95
N GLU A 35 -20.21 31.50 -67.73
CA GLU A 35 -20.81 30.92 -66.53
C GLU A 35 -20.72 29.39 -66.49
N ILE A 36 -20.85 28.72 -67.63
CA ILE A 36 -20.59 27.28 -67.75
C ILE A 36 -19.13 26.99 -67.36
N GLY A 37 -18.18 27.79 -67.86
CA GLY A 37 -16.77 27.66 -67.46
C GLY A 37 -16.55 27.90 -65.97
N SER A 38 -17.26 28.86 -65.39
CA SER A 38 -17.20 29.16 -63.95
C SER A 38 -17.76 28.02 -63.09
N LEU A 39 -18.89 27.43 -63.50
CA LEU A 39 -19.47 26.25 -62.85
C LEU A 39 -18.58 25.01 -62.98
N GLN A 40 -17.94 24.80 -64.13
CA GLN A 40 -16.95 23.73 -64.31
C GLN A 40 -15.77 23.89 -63.36
N LEU A 41 -15.19 25.09 -63.26
CA LEU A 41 -14.11 25.38 -62.33
C LEU A 41 -14.54 25.13 -60.87
N LEU A 42 -15.76 25.55 -60.51
CA LEU A 42 -16.31 25.34 -59.18
C LEU A 42 -16.52 23.84 -58.88
N SER A 43 -17.02 23.08 -59.85
CA SER A 43 -17.17 21.62 -59.77
C SER A 43 -15.82 20.95 -59.54
N ASP A 44 -14.79 21.33 -60.30
CA ASP A 44 -13.43 20.79 -60.13
C ASP A 44 -12.85 21.13 -58.75
N GLN A 45 -13.10 22.34 -58.25
CA GLN A 45 -12.70 22.72 -56.89
C GLN A 45 -13.39 21.87 -55.82
N PHE A 46 -14.69 21.64 -55.95
CA PHE A 46 -15.42 20.78 -55.03
C PHE A 46 -14.95 19.33 -55.10
N GLN A 47 -14.74 18.80 -56.30
CA GLN A 47 -14.25 17.44 -56.51
C GLN A 47 -12.87 17.25 -55.84
N ASN A 48 -11.95 18.19 -56.04
CA ASN A 48 -10.63 18.16 -55.41
C ASN A 48 -10.72 18.23 -53.88
N LYS A 49 -11.61 19.07 -53.34
CA LYS A 49 -11.85 19.16 -51.89
C LYS A 49 -12.42 17.87 -51.33
N LEU A 50 -13.36 17.25 -52.04
CA LEU A 50 -13.99 15.99 -51.66
C LEU A 50 -12.95 14.88 -51.61
N THR A 51 -12.15 14.72 -52.66
CA THR A 51 -11.05 13.74 -52.69
C THR A 51 -10.03 13.97 -51.58
N THR A 52 -9.68 15.22 -51.28
CA THR A 52 -8.75 15.54 -50.18
C THR A 52 -9.32 15.13 -48.83
N LEU A 53 -10.59 15.43 -48.58
CA LEU A 53 -11.28 15.08 -47.33
C LEU A 53 -11.44 13.57 -47.17
N GLU A 54 -11.81 12.86 -48.24
CA GLU A 54 -11.93 11.39 -48.22
C GLU A 54 -10.58 10.72 -47.92
N GLN A 55 -9.50 11.20 -48.55
CA GLN A 55 -8.16 10.69 -48.26
C GLN A 55 -7.73 10.97 -46.82
N GLN A 56 -8.01 12.17 -46.31
CA GLN A 56 -7.69 12.52 -44.93
C GLN A 56 -8.49 11.65 -43.94
N GLN A 57 -9.79 11.52 -44.16
CA GLN A 57 -10.67 10.66 -43.35
C GLN A 57 -10.17 9.21 -43.33
N GLN A 58 -9.79 8.68 -44.49
CA GLN A 58 -9.30 7.31 -44.58
C GLN A 58 -7.97 7.12 -43.84
N ARG A 59 -7.04 8.07 -43.95
CA ARG A 59 -5.78 8.04 -43.20
C ARG A 59 -6.02 8.11 -41.70
N ASP A 60 -6.85 9.03 -41.25
CA ASP A 60 -7.16 9.21 -39.84
C ASP A 60 -7.85 7.98 -39.26
N LYS A 61 -8.78 7.37 -40.00
CA LYS A 61 -9.42 6.11 -39.62
C LYS A 61 -8.43 4.98 -39.46
N THR A 62 -7.52 4.78 -40.41
CA THR A 62 -6.50 3.73 -40.33
C THR A 62 -5.57 3.96 -39.13
N ASN A 63 -5.07 5.20 -38.95
CA ASN A 63 -4.20 5.55 -37.83
C ASN A 63 -4.88 5.33 -36.47
N PHE A 64 -6.17 5.66 -36.38
CA PHE A 64 -6.95 5.47 -35.17
C PHE A 64 -7.15 3.98 -34.85
N LEU A 65 -7.49 3.15 -35.85
CA LEU A 65 -7.64 1.71 -35.68
C LEU A 65 -6.33 1.04 -35.26
N ASP A 66 -5.21 1.40 -35.89
CA ASP A 66 -3.89 0.90 -35.53
C ASP A 66 -3.51 1.27 -34.09
N SER A 67 -3.82 2.50 -33.69
CA SER A 67 -3.57 2.97 -32.33
C SER A 67 -4.44 2.23 -31.31
N LEU A 68 -5.72 2.02 -31.63
CA LEU A 68 -6.66 1.29 -30.78
C LEU A 68 -6.22 -0.16 -30.59
N GLN A 69 -5.79 -0.84 -31.66
CA GLN A 69 -5.29 -2.21 -31.58
C GLN A 69 -4.04 -2.29 -30.70
N ARG A 70 -3.07 -1.39 -30.89
CA ARG A 70 -1.87 -1.35 -30.04
C ARG A 70 -2.18 -1.12 -28.57
N LEU A 71 -3.16 -0.27 -28.26
CA LEU A 71 -3.60 -0.03 -26.90
C LEU A 71 -4.28 -1.26 -26.31
N TYR A 72 -5.12 -1.93 -27.08
CA TYR A 72 -5.77 -3.18 -26.68
C TYR A 72 -4.75 -4.27 -26.35
N ASP A 73 -3.76 -4.48 -27.24
CA ASP A 73 -2.71 -5.50 -27.05
C ASP A 73 -1.88 -5.20 -25.79
N LYS A 74 -1.45 -3.95 -25.61
CA LYS A 74 -0.71 -3.52 -24.40
C LYS A 74 -1.53 -3.70 -23.13
N ASN A 75 -2.82 -3.38 -23.17
CA ASN A 75 -3.70 -3.55 -22.02
C ASN A 75 -3.89 -5.03 -21.69
N SER A 76 -4.05 -5.89 -22.70
CA SER A 76 -4.13 -7.33 -22.53
C SER A 76 -2.85 -7.91 -21.92
N GLU A 77 -1.68 -7.47 -22.39
CA GLU A 77 -0.39 -7.88 -21.81
C GLU A 77 -0.24 -7.40 -20.36
N GLY A 78 -0.62 -6.15 -20.07
CA GLY A 78 -0.61 -5.61 -18.71
C GLY A 78 -1.52 -6.40 -17.76
N LEU A 79 -2.71 -6.78 -18.22
CA LEU A 79 -3.65 -7.59 -17.45
C LEU A 79 -3.09 -8.98 -17.13
N GLU A 80 -2.41 -9.60 -18.09
CA GLU A 80 -1.81 -10.93 -17.90
C GLU A 80 -0.66 -10.88 -16.88
N ARG A 81 0.20 -9.86 -16.96
CA ARG A 81 1.26 -9.63 -15.97
C ARG A 81 0.68 -9.38 -14.57
N LEU A 82 -0.43 -8.66 -14.47
CA LEU A 82 -1.10 -8.42 -13.18
C LEU A 82 -1.61 -9.74 -12.58
N LYS A 83 -2.24 -10.61 -13.38
CA LYS A 83 -2.67 -11.95 -12.92
C LYS A 83 -1.50 -12.80 -12.43
N GLN A 84 -0.37 -12.77 -13.14
CA GLN A 84 0.84 -13.50 -12.72
C GLN A 84 1.39 -12.96 -11.40
N LEU A 85 1.42 -11.63 -11.24
CA LEU A 85 1.85 -11.00 -10.00
C LEU A 85 0.95 -11.39 -8.83
N ASP A 86 -0.37 -11.39 -9.03
CA ASP A 86 -1.34 -11.78 -8.00
C ASP A 86 -1.15 -13.24 -7.56
N LEU A 87 -0.93 -14.16 -8.51
CA LEU A 87 -0.62 -15.56 -8.20
C LEU A 87 0.67 -15.71 -7.38
N ILE A 88 1.71 -14.96 -7.73
CA ILE A 88 2.98 -14.96 -6.99
C ILE A 88 2.76 -14.39 -5.58
N MET A 89 2.02 -13.29 -5.46
CA MET A 89 1.70 -12.66 -4.17
C MET A 89 0.95 -13.62 -3.24
N GLN A 90 -0.05 -14.34 -3.77
CA GLN A 90 -0.78 -15.37 -3.02
C GLN A 90 0.15 -16.49 -2.56
N THR A 91 1.03 -16.97 -3.45
CA THR A 91 1.99 -18.03 -3.14
C THR A 91 3.00 -17.61 -2.06
N VAL A 92 3.54 -16.39 -2.17
CA VAL A 92 4.47 -15.84 -1.19
C VAL A 92 3.77 -15.65 0.15
N SER A 93 2.55 -15.11 0.16
CA SER A 93 1.78 -14.91 1.39
C SER A 93 1.55 -16.22 2.13
N ALA A 94 1.14 -17.27 1.41
CA ALA A 94 0.96 -18.60 2.00
C ALA A 94 2.27 -19.16 2.60
N LYS A 95 3.40 -18.98 1.89
CA LYS A 95 4.72 -19.42 2.38
C LYS A 95 5.18 -18.63 3.61
N VAL A 96 4.93 -17.32 3.64
CA VAL A 96 5.31 -16.45 4.77
C VAL A 96 4.53 -16.84 6.02
N VAL A 97 3.23 -17.10 5.91
CA VAL A 97 2.41 -17.58 7.03
C VAL A 97 2.97 -18.90 7.56
N HIS A 98 3.13 -19.90 6.69
CA HIS A 98 3.65 -21.21 7.10
C HIS A 98 5.05 -21.13 7.73
N LEU A 99 5.94 -20.27 7.21
CA LEU A 99 7.25 -20.07 7.81
C LEU A 99 7.15 -19.37 9.17
N GLY A 100 6.21 -18.42 9.32
CA GLY A 100 5.88 -17.80 10.60
C GLY A 100 5.47 -18.85 11.63
N ASP A 101 4.52 -19.71 11.28
CA ASP A 101 4.05 -20.78 12.16
C ASP A 101 5.18 -21.74 12.56
N GLN A 102 6.05 -22.10 11.60
CA GLN A 102 7.22 -22.94 11.88
C GLN A 102 8.23 -22.27 12.82
N LEU A 103 8.46 -20.96 12.66
CA LEU A 103 9.36 -20.23 13.53
C LEU A 103 8.79 -20.07 14.94
N GLU A 104 7.51 -19.75 15.06
CA GLU A 104 6.83 -19.61 16.35
C GLU A 104 6.83 -20.93 17.13
N SER A 105 6.49 -22.05 16.45
CA SER A 105 6.48 -23.39 17.07
C SER A 105 7.84 -23.84 17.61
N VAL A 106 8.96 -23.33 17.07
CA VAL A 106 10.30 -23.61 17.58
C VAL A 106 10.74 -22.56 18.60
N HIS A 107 10.38 -21.29 18.39
CA HIS A 107 10.82 -20.19 19.23
C HIS A 107 10.16 -20.23 20.61
N GLU A 108 8.87 -20.50 20.70
CA GLU A 108 8.15 -20.47 21.98
C GLU A 108 8.66 -21.53 22.97
N PRO A 109 8.83 -22.82 22.60
CA PRO A 109 9.41 -23.81 23.51
C PRO A 109 10.85 -23.49 23.88
N ARG A 110 11.63 -22.94 22.95
CA ARG A 110 13.03 -22.55 23.19
C ARG A 110 13.13 -21.38 24.17
N ALA A 111 12.30 -20.36 24.01
CA ALA A 111 12.21 -19.23 24.93
C ALA A 111 11.79 -19.72 26.32
N ARG A 112 10.73 -20.56 26.40
CA ARG A 112 10.27 -21.16 27.66
C ARG A 112 11.36 -22.00 28.35
N ALA A 113 12.11 -22.81 27.60
CA ALA A 113 13.22 -23.59 28.13
C ALA A 113 14.38 -22.72 28.62
N PHE A 114 14.66 -21.62 27.91
CA PHE A 114 15.67 -20.65 28.31
C PHE A 114 15.28 -19.94 29.62
N ASP A 115 14.03 -19.47 29.72
CA ASP A 115 13.52 -18.82 30.93
C ASP A 115 13.54 -19.78 32.13
N ALA A 116 13.12 -21.04 31.93
CA ALA A 116 13.19 -22.07 32.96
C ALA A 116 14.64 -22.33 33.39
N LEU A 117 15.59 -22.42 32.44
CA LEU A 117 17.01 -22.58 32.76
C LEU A 117 17.55 -21.37 33.54
N GLN A 118 17.13 -20.16 33.21
CA GLN A 118 17.54 -18.96 33.94
C GLN A 118 16.98 -18.98 35.39
N MET A 119 15.71 -19.35 35.57
CA MET A 119 15.13 -19.53 36.91
C MET A 119 15.86 -20.61 37.71
N MET A 120 16.19 -21.75 37.09
CA MET A 120 16.96 -22.81 37.74
C MET A 120 18.36 -22.33 38.18
N ARG A 121 19.05 -21.55 37.34
CA ARG A 121 20.37 -20.98 37.70
C ARG A 121 20.29 -20.03 38.89
N HIS A 122 19.30 -19.14 38.91
CA HIS A 122 19.10 -18.26 40.05
C HIS A 122 18.70 -19.06 41.29
N PHE A 123 17.84 -20.07 41.16
CA PHE A 123 17.48 -20.96 42.27
C PHE A 123 18.70 -21.72 42.83
N ASP A 124 19.59 -22.22 41.98
CA ASP A 124 20.85 -22.87 42.38
C ASP A 124 21.75 -21.92 43.18
N GLU A 125 21.75 -20.63 42.86
CA GLU A 125 22.46 -19.61 43.62
C GLU A 125 21.91 -19.48 45.06
N PHE A 126 20.59 -19.59 45.23
CA PHE A 126 19.96 -19.61 46.56
C PHE A 126 20.11 -20.96 47.29
N LEU A 127 20.45 -22.04 46.58
CA LEU A 127 20.82 -23.32 47.20
C LEU A 127 22.25 -23.28 47.77
N ALA A 128 23.18 -22.59 47.09
CA ALA A 128 24.56 -22.48 47.56
C ALA A 128 24.62 -21.64 48.84
N GLU A 129 25.05 -22.18 49.98
CA GLU A 129 25.14 -21.48 51.30
C GLU A 129 26.09 -20.25 51.34
N GLN A 130 26.51 -19.76 50.18
CA GLN A 130 27.33 -18.57 49.99
C GLN A 130 26.46 -17.34 49.69
N PRO A 131 26.97 -16.11 49.91
CA PRO A 131 26.28 -14.90 49.50
C PRO A 131 25.93 -14.90 48.00
N LEU A 132 24.87 -14.18 47.63
CA LEU A 132 24.51 -14.01 46.23
C LEU A 132 25.63 -13.24 45.50
N HIS A 133 25.98 -13.70 44.31
CA HIS A 133 27.05 -13.16 43.47
C HIS A 133 26.53 -12.63 42.13
N SER A 134 25.31 -13.00 41.73
CA SER A 134 24.68 -12.50 40.52
C SER A 134 24.46 -10.99 40.62
N ALA A 135 24.83 -10.28 39.55
CA ALA A 135 24.59 -8.85 39.41
C ALA A 135 23.10 -8.51 39.58
N VAL A 136 22.20 -9.42 39.21
CA VAL A 136 20.74 -9.24 39.36
C VAL A 136 20.33 -8.96 40.80
N PHE A 137 21.02 -9.55 41.80
CA PHE A 137 20.66 -9.42 43.22
C PHE A 137 21.61 -8.53 44.02
N THR A 138 22.70 -8.06 43.39
CA THR A 138 23.76 -7.28 44.03
C THR A 138 23.91 -5.86 43.46
N ASP A 139 23.46 -5.63 42.23
CA ASP A 139 23.50 -4.33 41.56
C ASP A 139 22.23 -3.52 41.83
N PRO A 140 22.30 -2.35 42.49
CA PRO A 140 21.15 -1.49 42.72
C PRO A 140 20.46 -1.01 41.44
N ASP A 141 21.21 -0.87 40.34
CA ASP A 141 20.66 -0.41 39.06
C ASP A 141 19.72 -1.44 38.42
N ARG A 142 19.79 -2.70 38.88
CA ARG A 142 18.97 -3.83 38.41
C ARG A 142 17.80 -4.14 39.32
N LEU A 143 17.41 -3.23 40.21
CA LEU A 143 16.36 -3.47 41.20
C LEU A 143 15.04 -3.99 40.59
N LEU A 144 14.60 -3.46 39.44
CA LEU A 144 13.38 -3.94 38.76
C LEU A 144 13.52 -5.36 38.21
N GLU A 145 14.68 -5.68 37.62
CA GLU A 145 14.99 -7.04 37.13
C GLU A 145 15.03 -8.03 38.31
N SER A 146 15.64 -7.62 39.42
CA SER A 146 15.69 -8.36 40.68
C SER A 146 14.30 -8.69 41.21
N ALA A 147 13.40 -7.70 41.17
CA ALA A 147 12.03 -7.80 41.64
C ALA A 147 11.20 -8.81 40.85
N GLU A 148 11.27 -8.77 39.52
CA GLU A 148 10.57 -9.73 38.65
C GLU A 148 11.07 -11.17 38.83
N ILE A 149 12.37 -11.34 39.09
CA ILE A 149 12.96 -12.66 39.26
C ILE A 149 12.63 -13.20 40.67
N ILE A 150 12.74 -12.37 41.72
CA ILE A 150 12.47 -12.83 43.09
C ILE A 150 11.00 -13.17 43.32
N THR A 151 10.06 -12.48 42.67
CA THR A 151 8.62 -12.82 42.76
C THR A 151 8.34 -14.19 42.15
N LYS A 152 8.90 -14.47 40.97
CA LYS A 152 8.81 -15.78 40.31
C LYS A 152 9.45 -16.88 41.16
N LEU A 153 10.66 -16.64 41.67
CA LEU A 153 11.35 -17.59 42.54
C LEU A 153 10.59 -17.85 43.84
N SER A 154 9.98 -16.84 44.44
CA SER A 154 9.14 -16.98 45.64
C SER A 154 7.91 -17.85 45.35
N SER A 155 7.22 -17.64 44.22
CA SER A 155 6.11 -18.51 43.80
C SER A 155 6.55 -19.96 43.61
N ILE A 156 7.67 -20.20 42.92
CA ILE A 156 8.23 -21.55 42.72
C ILE A 156 8.60 -22.18 44.06
N ALA A 157 9.26 -21.42 44.95
CA ALA A 157 9.70 -21.91 46.24
C ALA A 157 8.52 -22.35 47.13
N GLN A 158 7.37 -21.70 47.04
CA GLN A 158 6.16 -22.07 47.80
C GLN A 158 5.58 -23.42 47.40
N GLU A 159 5.82 -23.88 46.16
CA GLU A 159 5.35 -25.18 45.67
C GLU A 159 6.25 -26.36 46.10
N LEU A 160 7.44 -26.08 46.63
CA LEU A 160 8.42 -27.09 47.04
C LEU A 160 8.15 -27.69 48.43
N ASP A 161 8.52 -28.95 48.62
CA ASP A 161 8.42 -29.64 49.92
C ASP A 161 9.27 -28.95 50.98
N LYS A 162 8.58 -28.40 51.99
CA LYS A 162 9.18 -27.68 53.12
C LYS A 162 10.23 -28.51 53.84
N ASN A 163 10.07 -29.82 53.96
CA ASN A 163 11.00 -30.66 54.71
C ASN A 163 12.38 -30.76 54.06
N LYS A 164 12.46 -30.54 52.75
CA LYS A 164 13.70 -30.67 51.97
C LYS A 164 14.31 -29.33 51.59
N PHE A 165 13.48 -28.31 51.39
CA PHE A 165 13.88 -27.02 50.81
C PHE A 165 13.68 -25.83 51.76
N GLN A 166 13.50 -26.07 53.07
CA GLN A 166 13.26 -25.01 54.05
C GLN A 166 14.31 -23.89 54.01
N THR A 167 15.59 -24.26 53.92
CA THR A 167 16.70 -23.28 53.93
C THR A 167 16.63 -22.34 52.73
N VAL A 168 16.42 -22.88 51.53
CA VAL A 168 16.33 -22.06 50.29
C VAL A 168 15.05 -21.23 50.28
N GLN A 169 13.92 -21.78 50.76
CA GLN A 169 12.67 -21.04 50.93
C GLN A 169 12.84 -19.82 51.83
N MET A 170 13.50 -19.98 52.99
CA MET A 170 13.76 -18.86 53.90
C MET A 170 14.67 -17.80 53.26
N ARG A 171 15.70 -18.21 52.51
CA ARG A 171 16.61 -17.26 51.85
C ARG A 171 15.91 -16.47 50.74
N ILE A 172 15.09 -17.13 49.94
CA ILE A 172 14.28 -16.46 48.90
C ILE A 172 13.28 -15.51 49.57
N SER A 173 12.61 -15.92 50.64
CA SER A 173 11.69 -15.06 51.39
C SER A 173 12.38 -13.82 51.96
N HIS A 174 13.54 -13.99 52.59
CA HIS A 174 14.30 -12.85 53.12
C HIS A 174 14.70 -11.87 52.01
N LYS A 175 15.17 -12.39 50.87
CA LYS A 175 15.57 -11.53 49.74
C LYS A 175 14.37 -10.87 49.06
N TYR A 176 13.22 -11.53 49.06
CA TYR A 176 11.95 -10.98 48.61
C TYR A 176 11.56 -9.75 49.44
N ASP A 177 11.56 -9.88 50.77
CA ASP A 177 11.24 -8.77 51.69
C ASP A 177 12.23 -7.61 51.54
N GLU A 178 13.53 -7.91 51.39
CA GLU A 178 14.58 -6.91 51.16
C GLU A 178 14.34 -6.13 49.87
N ILE A 179 14.04 -6.81 48.76
CA ILE A 179 13.78 -6.17 47.46
C ILE A 179 12.48 -5.36 47.50
N GLU A 180 11.44 -5.85 48.17
CA GLU A 180 10.20 -5.10 48.35
C GLU A 180 10.45 -3.78 49.09
N GLN A 181 11.21 -3.81 50.18
CA GLN A 181 11.58 -2.60 50.92
C GLN A 181 12.35 -1.61 50.04
N LEU A 182 13.34 -2.08 49.28
CA LEU A 182 14.11 -1.25 48.35
C LEU A 182 13.23 -0.62 47.26
N LEU A 183 12.25 -1.36 46.73
CA LEU A 183 11.28 -0.83 45.75
C LEU A 183 10.39 0.24 46.37
N ILE A 184 9.92 0.07 47.60
CA ILE A 184 9.11 1.06 48.32
C ILE A 184 9.94 2.33 48.55
N GLU A 185 11.18 2.19 49.00
CA GLU A 185 12.10 3.32 49.19
C GLU A 185 12.34 4.07 47.88
N GLU A 186 12.60 3.35 46.79
CA GLU A 186 12.84 3.94 45.48
C GLU A 186 11.56 4.59 44.90
N PHE A 187 10.39 4.00 45.16
CA PHE A 187 9.11 4.61 44.80
C PHE A 187 8.88 5.94 45.51
N ILE A 188 9.17 6.02 46.81
CA ILE A 188 9.03 7.24 47.61
C ILE A 188 10.07 8.29 47.20
N ARG A 189 11.29 7.85 46.87
CA ARG A 189 12.40 8.73 46.47
C ARG A 189 12.25 9.26 45.05
N SER A 190 11.65 8.49 44.15
CA SER A 190 11.48 8.88 42.76
C SER A 190 10.49 10.02 42.60
N HIS A 191 10.90 11.06 41.87
CA HIS A 191 10.04 12.21 41.55
C HIS A 191 9.50 12.14 40.11
N ASP A 192 9.92 11.14 39.32
CA ASP A 192 9.46 10.93 37.95
C ASP A 192 8.23 10.01 37.92
N ARG A 193 7.11 10.54 37.44
CA ARG A 193 5.85 9.81 37.31
C ARG A 193 5.95 8.56 36.45
N LYS A 194 6.84 8.52 35.44
CA LYS A 194 7.02 7.32 34.61
C LYS A 194 7.68 6.21 35.42
N ARG A 195 8.80 6.52 36.07
CA ARG A 195 9.53 5.58 36.93
C ARG A 195 8.69 5.10 38.11
N MET A 196 7.96 5.99 38.77
CA MET A 196 7.02 5.62 39.83
C MET A 196 5.95 4.65 39.32
N ARG A 197 5.42 4.85 38.11
CA ARG A 197 4.44 3.93 37.53
C ARG A 197 5.04 2.55 37.26
N GLU A 198 6.25 2.48 36.72
CA GLU A 198 6.96 1.20 36.50
C GLU A 198 7.14 0.44 37.81
N ILE A 199 7.64 1.12 38.85
CA ILE A 199 7.83 0.52 40.18
C ILE A 199 6.49 0.07 40.78
N ALA A 200 5.43 0.88 40.67
CA ALA A 200 4.11 0.53 41.21
C ALA A 200 3.49 -0.70 40.55
N VAL A 201 3.71 -0.87 39.23
CA VAL A 201 3.24 -2.08 38.51
C VAL A 201 3.93 -3.31 39.08
N ILE A 202 5.26 -3.27 39.24
CA ILE A 202 6.01 -4.40 39.79
C ILE A 202 5.65 -4.66 41.25
N LEU A 203 5.57 -3.62 42.09
CA LEU A 203 5.13 -3.74 43.49
C LEU A 203 3.73 -4.34 43.63
N SER A 204 2.84 -4.15 42.65
CA SER A 204 1.50 -4.76 42.69
C SER A 204 1.50 -6.29 42.54
N GLU A 205 2.62 -6.86 42.06
CA GLU A 205 2.82 -8.31 41.99
C GLU A 205 3.33 -8.89 43.31
N PHE A 206 3.80 -8.04 44.24
CA PHE A 206 4.17 -8.46 45.58
C PHE A 206 2.91 -8.66 46.44
N LYS A 207 2.90 -9.70 47.29
CA LYS A 207 1.70 -10.16 48.04
C LYS A 207 1.85 -9.99 49.55
#